data_AF-A0A2T4ULW9-F1
#
_entry.id   AF-A0A2T4ULW9-F1
#
_cell.length_a   1.000
_cell.length_b   1.000
_cell.length_c   1.000
_cell.angle_alpha   90.00
_cell.angle_beta   90.00
_cell.angle_gamma   90.00
#
_symmetry.space_group_name_H-M   'P 1'
#
loop_
_entity.id
_entity.type
_entity.pdbx_description
1 polymer ?
#
loop_
_entity_poly.entity_id
_entity_poly.type
_entity_poly.pdbx_seq_one_letter_code
_entity_poly.pdbx_strand_id
1 'polypeptide(L)'
;MLEVATQRLHTTRWLARAPRAGLLATCAVLSAVGLRDLFVTPAAPAPRQSAPAQADPGSQAFAEAFARDYLTWDRDGSESSTTLAAYGVDLIPPRPPGGLDQRVRWTSVAGARRATGGTEVVTVMAQTTRGRVALSVTVRRDVAGARQVVGQPAVVGALPRAENPARPGAGREVTEPQLVAAVERALRNYLARDGSDLRADLSSDAKLVLPDRAQRVLSADPVIWVRLGSRVATTVRTADRDGVQMTLRYELAVTRQAGRWLVRAIHTNPEVQ
;
A
#
# COMPACT_ATOMS: atom_id res chain seq x y z
N MET A 1 44.53 -39.75 71.99
CA MET A 1 44.42 -39.00 70.71
C MET A 1 43.01 -39.24 70.19
N LEU A 2 42.10 -38.29 70.41
CA LEU A 2 40.70 -38.36 69.96
C LEU A 2 40.26 -36.93 69.66
N GLU A 3 40.18 -36.60 68.37
CA GLU A 3 39.73 -35.31 67.87
C GLU A 3 38.20 -35.36 67.74
N VAL A 4 37.50 -34.60 68.59
CA VAL A 4 36.04 -34.50 68.55
C VAL A 4 35.66 -33.34 67.62
N ALA A 5 35.19 -33.68 66.41
CA ALA A 5 34.70 -32.74 65.43
C ALA A 5 33.37 -32.12 65.90
N THR A 6 33.38 -30.82 66.21
CA THR A 6 32.19 -30.04 66.57
C THR A 6 31.47 -29.57 65.30
N GLN A 7 30.55 -30.38 64.79
CA GLN A 7 29.73 -30.03 63.64
C GLN A 7 28.55 -29.14 64.08
N ARG A 8 28.54 -27.89 63.62
CA ARG A 8 27.61 -26.83 64.06
C ARG A 8 26.17 -27.08 63.57
N LEU A 9 25.27 -27.35 64.53
CA LEU A 9 23.80 -27.53 64.41
C LEU A 9 22.99 -26.38 63.76
N HIS A 10 23.64 -25.30 63.30
CA HIS A 10 22.96 -24.14 62.72
C HIS A 10 22.60 -24.31 61.24
N THR A 11 23.32 -25.15 60.49
CA THR A 11 23.14 -25.31 59.04
C THR A 11 21.89 -26.12 58.69
N THR A 12 21.47 -27.06 59.55
CA THR A 12 20.26 -27.87 59.32
C THR A 12 18.95 -27.09 59.50
N ARG A 13 18.93 -26.04 60.32
CA ARG A 13 17.72 -25.20 60.50
C ARG A 13 17.46 -24.24 59.35
N TRP A 14 18.49 -23.84 58.61
CA TRP A 14 18.37 -22.94 57.46
C TRP A 14 17.80 -23.64 56.21
N LEU A 15 18.18 -24.89 55.99
CA LEU A 15 17.70 -25.68 54.84
C LEU A 15 16.20 -25.99 54.90
N ALA A 16 15.62 -26.07 56.11
CA ALA A 16 14.19 -26.36 56.28
C ALA A 16 13.26 -25.17 55.95
N ARG A 17 13.78 -23.93 55.88
CA ARG A 17 12.98 -22.71 55.59
C ARG A 17 13.15 -22.17 54.18
N ALA A 18 14.17 -22.64 53.46
CA ALA A 18 14.45 -22.27 52.07
C ALA A 18 13.27 -22.44 51.09
N PRO A 19 12.47 -23.54 51.11
CA PRO A 19 11.39 -23.71 50.13
C PRO A 19 10.23 -22.73 50.35
N ARG A 20 9.93 -22.38 51.61
CA ARG A 20 8.86 -21.40 51.92
C ARG A 20 9.26 -19.97 51.55
N ALA A 21 10.52 -19.61 51.74
CA ALA A 21 11.02 -18.29 51.35
C ALA A 21 11.03 -18.11 49.81
N GLY A 22 11.40 -19.16 49.06
CA GLY A 22 11.40 -19.12 47.60
C GLY A 22 10.00 -18.92 47.00
N LEU A 23 8.98 -19.57 47.58
CA LEU A 23 7.60 -19.51 47.09
C LEU A 23 6.94 -18.14 47.36
N LEU A 24 7.26 -17.52 48.50
CA LEU A 24 6.80 -16.17 48.82
C LEU A 24 7.47 -15.12 47.91
N ALA A 25 8.76 -15.29 47.59
CA ALA A 25 9.47 -14.39 46.68
C ALA A 25 8.89 -14.46 45.25
N THR A 26 8.52 -15.65 44.77
CA THR A 26 7.89 -15.79 43.44
C THR A 26 6.48 -15.20 43.41
N CYS A 27 5.68 -15.39 44.45
CA CYS A 27 4.36 -14.74 44.56
C CYS A 27 4.47 -13.20 44.59
N ALA A 28 5.46 -12.66 45.29
CA ALA A 28 5.69 -11.22 45.34
C ALA A 28 6.09 -10.65 43.97
N VAL A 29 6.97 -11.34 43.23
CA VAL A 29 7.37 -10.93 41.87
C VAL A 29 6.20 -10.99 40.88
N LEU A 30 5.40 -12.07 40.91
CA LEU A 30 4.22 -12.19 40.05
C LEU A 30 3.17 -11.11 40.35
N SER A 31 2.96 -10.79 41.63
CA SER A 31 2.05 -9.72 42.05
C SER A 31 2.54 -8.34 41.58
N ALA A 32 3.85 -8.09 41.65
CA ALA A 32 4.45 -6.83 41.19
C ALA A 32 4.37 -6.66 39.66
N VAL A 33 4.50 -7.75 38.89
CA VAL A 33 4.34 -7.72 37.41
C VAL A 33 2.89 -7.41 37.03
N GLY A 34 1.91 -8.00 37.71
CA GLY A 34 0.48 -7.71 37.47
C GLY A 34 0.07 -6.28 37.85
N LEU A 35 0.64 -5.73 38.94
CA LEU A 35 0.42 -4.33 39.33
C LEU A 35 1.01 -3.34 38.32
N ARG A 36 2.14 -3.66 37.67
CA ARG A 36 2.73 -2.80 36.64
C ARG A 36 1.78 -2.59 35.47
N ASP A 37 1.04 -3.62 35.05
CA ASP A 37 0.06 -3.51 33.96
C ASP A 37 -1.16 -2.65 34.32
N LEU A 38 -1.51 -2.54 35.61
CA LEU A 38 -2.60 -1.67 36.06
C LEU A 38 -2.22 -0.18 36.07
N PHE A 39 -0.92 0.13 36.18
CA PHE A 39 -0.41 1.50 36.15
C PHE A 39 0.09 1.93 34.76
N VAL A 40 0.13 1.03 33.78
CA VAL A 40 0.26 1.41 32.38
C VAL A 40 -1.08 2.01 31.96
N THR A 41 -1.20 3.33 32.08
CA THR A 41 -2.32 4.08 31.51
C THR A 41 -2.50 3.62 30.07
N PRO A 42 -3.65 3.05 29.69
CA PRO A 42 -3.92 2.73 28.30
C PRO A 42 -3.65 3.99 27.49
N ALA A 43 -2.77 3.90 26.49
CA ALA A 43 -2.56 5.01 25.58
C ALA A 43 -3.95 5.49 25.15
N ALA A 44 -4.26 6.75 25.43
CA ALA A 44 -5.56 7.32 25.10
C ALA A 44 -5.87 6.91 23.66
N PRO A 45 -7.04 6.30 23.38
CA PRO A 45 -7.36 5.87 22.03
C PRO A 45 -7.15 7.09 21.16
N ALA A 46 -6.22 6.98 20.21
CA ALA A 46 -5.93 8.04 19.27
C ALA A 46 -7.29 8.55 18.77
N PRO A 47 -7.53 9.87 18.75
CA PRO A 47 -8.79 10.40 18.26
C PRO A 47 -9.06 9.70 16.94
N ARG A 48 -10.17 8.95 16.87
CA ARG A 48 -10.56 8.27 15.63
C ARG A 48 -10.58 9.37 14.58
N GLN A 49 -9.59 9.41 13.72
CA GLN A 49 -9.66 10.22 12.52
C GLN A 49 -10.93 9.74 11.85
N SER A 50 -11.96 10.59 11.82
CA SER A 50 -13.14 10.33 11.02
C SER A 50 -12.62 9.95 9.65
N ALA A 51 -12.86 8.70 9.22
CA ALA A 51 -12.51 8.28 7.89
C ALA A 51 -13.03 9.38 6.95
N PRO A 52 -12.18 9.97 6.07
CA PRO A 52 -12.63 11.00 5.17
C PRO A 52 -13.87 10.46 4.50
N ALA A 53 -14.99 11.16 4.72
CA ALA A 53 -16.31 10.62 4.45
C ALA A 53 -16.32 10.14 2.99
N GLN A 54 -16.39 8.81 2.81
CA GLN A 54 -15.98 8.14 1.58
C GLN A 54 -16.65 8.81 0.38
N ALA A 55 -15.86 9.42 -0.50
CA ALA A 55 -16.35 10.14 -1.68
C ALA A 55 -17.32 9.26 -2.48
N ASP A 56 -18.41 9.83 -3.01
CA ASP A 56 -19.46 9.05 -3.68
C ASP A 56 -18.95 8.51 -5.03
N PRO A 57 -18.75 7.19 -5.18
CA PRO A 57 -18.21 6.64 -6.44
C PRO A 57 -19.08 6.98 -7.64
N GLY A 58 -20.39 7.14 -7.45
CA GLY A 58 -21.28 7.52 -8.54
C GLY A 58 -21.11 8.99 -8.97
N SER A 59 -20.83 9.89 -8.04
CA SER A 59 -20.52 11.31 -8.37
C SER A 59 -19.18 11.45 -9.05
N GLN A 60 -18.20 10.64 -8.65
CA GLN A 60 -16.89 10.54 -9.30
C GLN A 60 -17.01 10.08 -10.76
N ALA A 61 -17.69 8.96 -10.99
CA ALA A 61 -17.91 8.44 -12.34
C ALA A 61 -18.72 9.42 -13.21
N PHE A 62 -19.74 10.07 -12.63
CA PHE A 62 -20.52 11.10 -13.32
C PHE A 62 -19.67 12.31 -13.73
N ALA A 63 -18.79 12.78 -12.83
CA ALA A 63 -17.86 13.87 -13.12
C ALA A 63 -16.84 13.49 -14.21
N GLU A 64 -16.33 12.25 -14.22
CA GLU A 64 -15.43 11.77 -15.28
C GLU A 64 -16.11 11.72 -16.65
N ALA A 65 -17.37 11.25 -16.71
CA ALA A 65 -18.15 11.23 -17.94
C ALA A 65 -18.41 12.65 -18.46
N PHE A 66 -18.86 13.56 -17.59
CA PHE A 66 -19.00 14.97 -17.92
C PHE A 66 -17.70 15.58 -18.43
N ALA A 67 -16.56 15.35 -17.73
CA ALA A 67 -15.28 15.90 -18.14
C ALA A 67 -14.83 15.39 -19.51
N ARG A 68 -15.13 14.12 -19.84
CA ARG A 68 -14.87 13.54 -21.16
C ARG A 68 -15.65 14.26 -22.25
N ASP A 69 -16.94 14.46 -22.03
CA ASP A 69 -17.83 15.07 -23.03
C ASP A 69 -17.56 16.58 -23.15
N TYR A 70 -17.31 17.27 -22.03
CA TYR A 70 -16.98 18.69 -22.00
C TYR A 70 -15.65 18.99 -22.70
N LEU A 71 -14.63 18.14 -22.53
CA LEU A 71 -13.32 18.33 -23.16
C LEU A 71 -13.21 17.73 -24.56
N THR A 72 -14.26 17.08 -25.08
CA THR A 72 -14.29 16.54 -26.44
C THR A 72 -15.07 17.48 -27.35
N TRP A 73 -14.42 17.96 -28.39
CA TRP A 73 -15.02 18.85 -29.37
C TRP A 73 -14.40 18.63 -30.75
N ASP A 74 -15.23 18.72 -31.77
CA ASP A 74 -14.86 18.59 -33.17
C ASP A 74 -14.99 19.93 -33.90
N ARG A 75 -14.43 20.00 -35.10
CA ARG A 75 -14.37 21.17 -35.97
C ARG A 75 -15.76 21.77 -36.28
N ASP A 76 -16.82 20.94 -36.27
CA ASP A 76 -18.18 21.33 -36.66
C ASP A 76 -19.07 21.77 -35.46
N GLY A 77 -18.58 21.63 -34.22
CA GLY A 77 -19.11 22.28 -33.01
C GLY A 77 -20.55 22.00 -32.57
N SER A 78 -21.35 21.22 -33.32
CA SER A 78 -22.79 21.07 -33.11
C SER A 78 -23.20 19.92 -32.17
N GLU A 79 -22.39 18.85 -32.06
CA GLU A 79 -22.74 17.69 -31.23
C GLU A 79 -22.49 17.91 -29.72
N SER A 80 -21.53 18.76 -29.35
CA SER A 80 -21.12 18.94 -27.95
C SER A 80 -22.19 19.58 -27.07
N SER A 81 -23.10 20.41 -27.62
CA SER A 81 -24.15 21.08 -26.84
C SER A 81 -25.28 20.15 -26.42
N THR A 82 -25.69 19.23 -27.29
CA THR A 82 -26.78 18.27 -27.05
C THR A 82 -26.38 17.25 -25.99
N THR A 83 -25.13 16.77 -26.03
CA THR A 83 -24.60 15.81 -25.06
C THR A 83 -24.47 16.41 -23.66
N LEU A 84 -24.09 17.69 -23.55
CA LEU A 84 -23.91 18.34 -22.25
C LEU A 84 -25.22 18.61 -21.49
N ALA A 85 -26.36 18.69 -22.20
CA ALA A 85 -27.67 18.85 -21.58
C ALA A 85 -28.04 17.70 -20.63
N ALA A 86 -27.49 16.50 -20.87
CA ALA A 86 -27.69 15.34 -19.99
C ALA A 86 -27.07 15.51 -18.59
N TYR A 87 -26.13 16.44 -18.45
CA TYR A 87 -25.41 16.69 -17.20
C TYR A 87 -25.95 17.89 -16.42
N GLY A 88 -26.72 18.77 -17.04
CA GLY A 88 -27.29 19.96 -16.41
C GLY A 88 -27.80 20.98 -17.43
N VAL A 89 -28.80 21.77 -17.02
CA VAL A 89 -29.52 22.69 -17.91
C VAL A 89 -28.81 24.02 -18.18
N ASP A 90 -27.85 24.41 -17.33
CA ASP A 90 -27.18 25.71 -17.38
C ASP A 90 -25.71 25.64 -17.83
N LEU A 91 -25.31 24.54 -18.49
CA LEU A 91 -23.94 24.32 -18.95
C LEU A 91 -23.70 25.03 -20.29
N ILE A 92 -22.59 25.76 -20.38
CA ILE A 92 -22.21 26.45 -21.61
C ILE A 92 -21.13 25.58 -22.25
N PRO A 93 -21.37 25.01 -23.45
CA PRO A 93 -20.37 24.19 -24.12
C PRO A 93 -19.14 25.05 -24.46
N PRO A 94 -17.92 24.49 -24.37
CA PRO A 94 -16.73 25.20 -24.81
C PRO A 94 -16.81 25.46 -26.31
N ARG A 95 -16.37 26.65 -26.72
CA ARG A 95 -16.32 27.08 -28.12
C ARG A 95 -14.87 27.06 -28.60
N PRO A 96 -14.41 25.98 -29.25
CA PRO A 96 -13.07 25.98 -29.80
C PRO A 96 -12.96 27.01 -30.92
N PRO A 97 -11.78 27.64 -31.11
CA PRO A 97 -11.47 28.36 -32.33
C PRO A 97 -11.77 27.50 -33.56
N GLY A 98 -12.36 28.11 -34.59
CA GLY A 98 -12.74 27.39 -35.81
C GLY A 98 -11.57 26.59 -36.38
N GLY A 99 -11.83 25.33 -36.70
CA GLY A 99 -10.83 24.44 -37.29
C GLY A 99 -10.02 23.59 -36.31
N LEU A 100 -10.24 23.70 -35.00
CA LEU A 100 -9.58 22.86 -34.02
C LEU A 100 -10.47 21.68 -33.62
N ASP A 101 -9.82 20.54 -33.34
CA ASP A 101 -10.39 19.37 -32.71
C ASP A 101 -9.63 18.99 -31.41
N GLN A 102 -10.35 18.32 -30.50
CA GLN A 102 -9.78 17.71 -29.30
C GLN A 102 -10.56 16.47 -28.90
N ARG A 103 -9.82 15.41 -28.57
CA ARG A 103 -10.38 14.18 -27.99
C ARG A 103 -9.73 13.88 -26.65
N VAL A 104 -10.51 13.30 -25.75
CA VAL A 104 -10.04 12.79 -24.46
C VAL A 104 -9.57 11.34 -24.63
N ARG A 105 -8.33 11.06 -24.22
CA ARG A 105 -7.71 9.72 -24.21
C ARG A 105 -8.06 8.94 -22.95
N TRP A 106 -8.05 9.62 -21.80
CA TRP A 106 -8.48 9.06 -20.53
C TRP A 106 -8.90 10.16 -19.57
N THR A 107 -9.71 9.78 -18.58
CA THR A 107 -10.13 10.58 -17.42
C THR A 107 -9.82 9.81 -16.14
N SER A 108 -9.51 10.50 -15.05
CA SER A 108 -9.33 9.91 -13.73
C SER A 108 -9.63 10.93 -12.64
N VAL A 109 -10.40 10.54 -11.62
CA VAL A 109 -10.58 11.35 -10.43
C VAL A 109 -9.26 11.51 -9.67
N ALA A 110 -8.85 12.76 -9.56
CA ALA A 110 -7.65 13.22 -8.89
C ALA A 110 -7.91 13.53 -7.40
N GLY A 111 -9.15 13.86 -7.06
CA GLY A 111 -9.61 14.09 -5.70
C GLY A 111 -11.09 14.43 -5.67
N ALA A 112 -11.71 14.24 -4.52
CA ALA A 112 -13.11 14.60 -4.31
C ALA A 112 -13.28 15.16 -2.90
N ARG A 113 -14.05 16.23 -2.77
CA ARG A 113 -14.40 16.82 -1.47
C ARG A 113 -15.90 17.05 -1.41
N ARG A 114 -16.52 16.64 -0.31
CA ARG A 114 -17.91 17.01 -0.04
C ARG A 114 -18.00 18.51 0.28
N ALA A 115 -19.00 19.15 -0.29
CA ALA A 115 -19.43 20.49 0.04
C ALA A 115 -20.82 20.43 0.70
N THR A 116 -21.33 21.56 1.17
CA THR A 116 -22.62 21.64 1.85
C THR A 116 -23.78 21.37 0.88
N GLY A 117 -24.91 20.87 1.40
CA GLY A 117 -26.14 20.72 0.61
C GLY A 117 -26.12 19.58 -0.43
N GLY A 118 -25.48 18.44 -0.12
CA GLY A 118 -25.47 17.28 -1.02
C GLY A 118 -24.62 17.48 -2.29
N THR A 119 -23.68 18.41 -2.23
CA THR A 119 -22.76 18.71 -3.32
C THR A 119 -21.39 18.09 -3.07
N GLU A 120 -20.72 17.71 -4.15
CA GLU A 120 -19.37 17.17 -4.13
C GLU A 120 -18.56 17.85 -5.24
N VAL A 121 -17.42 18.40 -4.86
CA VAL A 121 -16.47 18.99 -5.81
C VAL A 121 -15.45 17.91 -6.14
N VAL A 122 -15.48 17.45 -7.39
CA VAL A 122 -14.63 16.40 -7.93
C VAL A 122 -13.59 17.04 -8.84
N THR A 123 -12.31 16.83 -8.53
CA THR A 123 -11.21 17.18 -9.44
C THR A 123 -10.95 15.99 -10.35
N VAL A 124 -11.11 16.18 -11.65
CA VAL A 124 -10.88 15.19 -12.69
C VAL A 124 -9.63 15.58 -13.49
N MET A 125 -8.68 14.66 -13.57
CA MET A 125 -7.58 14.73 -14.53
C MET A 125 -8.00 14.13 -15.85
N ALA A 126 -7.74 14.83 -16.94
CA ALA A 126 -7.95 14.34 -18.29
C ALA A 126 -6.67 14.45 -19.10
N GLN A 127 -6.36 13.40 -19.85
CA GLN A 127 -5.37 13.48 -20.93
C GLN A 127 -6.11 13.65 -22.24
N THR A 128 -5.84 14.73 -22.95
CA THR A 128 -6.40 15.01 -24.26
C THR A 128 -5.33 14.83 -25.35
N THR A 129 -5.74 14.92 -26.61
CA THR A 129 -4.82 15.03 -27.76
C THR A 129 -3.96 16.28 -27.73
N ARG A 130 -4.38 17.33 -27.01
CA ARG A 130 -3.67 18.62 -26.92
C ARG A 130 -2.87 18.81 -25.62
N GLY A 131 -2.95 17.86 -24.70
CA GLY A 131 -2.25 17.92 -23.41
C GLY A 131 -3.10 17.48 -22.24
N ARG A 132 -2.53 17.62 -21.04
CA ARG A 132 -3.17 17.22 -19.79
C ARG A 132 -3.89 18.42 -19.16
N VAL A 133 -5.12 18.22 -18.71
CA VAL A 133 -5.96 19.25 -18.07
C VAL A 133 -6.54 18.68 -16.77
N ALA A 134 -6.62 19.51 -15.74
CA ALA A 134 -7.36 19.20 -14.52
C ALA A 134 -8.62 20.06 -14.48
N LEU A 135 -9.78 19.44 -14.28
CA LEU A 135 -11.08 20.10 -14.15
C LEU A 135 -11.68 19.86 -12.78
N SER A 136 -12.10 20.93 -12.10
CA SER A 136 -12.98 20.85 -10.95
C SER A 136 -14.43 20.86 -11.43
N VAL A 137 -15.18 19.83 -11.07
CA VAL A 137 -16.59 19.63 -11.42
C VAL A 137 -17.41 19.53 -10.15
N THR A 138 -18.42 20.39 -10.00
CA THR A 138 -19.31 20.33 -8.83
C THR A 138 -20.53 19.51 -9.18
N VAL A 139 -20.71 18.38 -8.50
CA VAL A 139 -21.84 17.46 -8.70
C VAL A 139 -22.80 17.59 -7.52
N ARG A 140 -24.08 17.81 -7.78
CA ARG A 140 -25.13 17.73 -6.77
C ARG A 140 -25.89 16.43 -6.95
N ARG A 141 -26.13 15.73 -5.85
CA ARG A 141 -27.02 14.58 -5.79
C ARG A 141 -28.32 14.99 -5.10
N ASP A 142 -29.45 14.68 -5.72
CA ASP A 142 -30.75 14.92 -5.11
C ASP A 142 -31.18 13.76 -4.19
N VAL A 143 -32.34 13.92 -3.54
CA VAL A 143 -32.91 12.91 -2.64
C VAL A 143 -33.36 11.63 -3.36
N ALA A 144 -33.65 11.70 -4.67
CA ALA A 144 -33.98 10.55 -5.50
C ALA A 144 -32.72 9.80 -6.02
N GLY A 145 -31.54 10.39 -5.81
CA GLY A 145 -30.26 9.85 -6.23
C GLY A 145 -29.83 10.26 -7.64
N ALA A 146 -30.58 11.14 -8.32
CA ALA A 146 -30.16 11.74 -9.57
C ALA A 146 -28.98 12.69 -9.34
N ARG A 147 -28.13 12.83 -10.35
CA ARG A 147 -26.91 13.64 -10.30
C ARG A 147 -26.94 14.69 -11.40
N GLN A 148 -26.46 15.87 -11.08
CA GLN A 148 -26.32 16.96 -12.02
C GLN A 148 -25.06 17.76 -11.71
N VAL A 149 -24.43 18.30 -12.75
CA VAL A 149 -23.38 19.29 -12.61
C VAL A 149 -24.03 20.63 -12.24
N VAL A 150 -23.48 21.29 -11.23
CA VAL A 150 -23.96 22.58 -10.75
C VAL A 150 -22.88 23.62 -11.01
N GLY A 151 -23.17 24.53 -11.94
CA GLY A 151 -22.24 25.57 -12.38
C GLY A 151 -21.21 25.07 -13.41
N GLN A 152 -20.44 26.01 -13.96
CA GLN A 152 -19.40 25.69 -14.94
C GLN A 152 -18.22 24.97 -14.27
N PRO A 153 -17.55 24.04 -14.97
CA PRO A 153 -16.31 23.47 -14.47
C PRO A 153 -15.20 24.52 -14.49
N ALA A 154 -14.23 24.34 -13.59
CA ALA A 154 -13.04 25.20 -13.52
C ALA A 154 -11.78 24.43 -13.89
N VAL A 155 -10.90 25.01 -14.70
CA VAL A 155 -9.55 24.48 -14.89
C VAL A 155 -8.75 24.74 -13.62
N VAL A 156 -8.15 23.70 -13.05
CA VAL A 156 -7.34 23.80 -11.83
C VAL A 156 -5.87 23.47 -12.11
N GLY A 157 -4.98 23.95 -11.25
CA GLY A 157 -3.56 23.64 -11.34
C GLY A 157 -3.26 22.15 -11.16
N ALA A 158 -2.07 21.73 -11.57
CA ALA A 158 -1.60 20.37 -11.34
C ALA A 158 -1.71 20.02 -9.85
N LEU A 159 -2.23 18.83 -9.55
CA LEU A 159 -2.28 18.35 -8.16
C LEU A 159 -0.88 18.44 -7.52
N PRO A 160 -0.79 18.78 -6.22
CA PRO A 160 0.48 18.81 -5.53
C PRO A 160 1.16 17.46 -5.70
N ARG A 161 2.39 17.50 -6.21
CA ARG A 161 3.25 16.32 -6.23
C ARG A 161 3.46 15.93 -4.77
N ALA A 162 3.20 14.67 -4.41
CA ALA A 162 3.63 14.17 -3.11
C ALA A 162 5.12 14.52 -2.98
N GLU A 163 5.46 15.31 -1.97
CA GLU A 163 6.86 15.51 -1.60
C GLU A 163 7.45 14.12 -1.42
N ASN A 164 8.53 13.90 -2.16
CA ASN A 164 9.24 12.63 -2.35
C ASN A 164 8.89 11.63 -1.25
N PRO A 165 8.08 10.58 -1.52
CA PRO A 165 7.80 9.59 -0.48
C PRO A 165 9.16 9.13 0.03
N ALA A 166 9.36 9.28 1.34
CA ALA A 166 10.63 9.00 1.99
C ALA A 166 11.15 7.68 1.40
N ARG A 167 12.39 7.70 0.89
CA ARG A 167 13.02 6.48 0.35
C ARG A 167 12.83 5.41 1.44
N PRO A 168 12.08 4.32 1.18
CA PRO A 168 11.78 3.34 2.22
C PRO A 168 13.09 2.96 2.88
N GLY A 169 13.14 3.09 4.21
CA GLY A 169 14.38 3.08 4.99
C GLY A 169 15.35 2.02 4.51
N ALA A 170 16.63 2.36 4.42
CA ALA A 170 17.70 1.44 4.01
C ALA A 170 17.73 0.26 4.99
N GLY A 171 16.94 -0.77 4.68
CA GLY A 171 16.85 -1.98 5.46
C GLY A 171 18.23 -2.62 5.56
N ARG A 172 18.50 -3.29 6.68
CA ARG A 172 19.76 -4.01 6.85
C ARG A 172 19.91 -5.03 5.73
N GLU A 173 21.02 -4.99 5.02
CA GLU A 173 21.34 -5.98 4.00
C GLU A 173 21.36 -7.40 4.58
N VAL A 174 20.80 -8.34 3.82
CA VAL A 174 20.78 -9.75 4.15
C VAL A 174 22.17 -10.32 3.86
N THR A 175 22.87 -10.73 4.91
CA THR A 175 24.21 -11.33 4.79
C THR A 175 24.18 -12.85 4.62
N GLU A 176 23.00 -13.49 4.74
CA GLU A 176 22.85 -14.94 4.65
C GLU A 176 22.82 -15.42 3.18
N PRO A 177 23.87 -16.10 2.67
CA PRO A 177 23.97 -16.41 1.24
C PRO A 177 22.87 -17.34 0.74
N GLN A 178 22.41 -18.26 1.59
CA GLN A 178 21.34 -19.20 1.26
C GLN A 178 19.99 -18.50 1.06
N LEU A 179 19.73 -17.44 1.84
CA LEU A 179 18.52 -16.64 1.70
C LEU A 179 18.58 -15.79 0.43
N VAL A 180 19.72 -15.12 0.18
CA VAL A 180 19.94 -14.33 -1.03
C VAL A 180 19.73 -15.21 -2.28
N ALA A 181 20.35 -16.38 -2.33
CA ALA A 181 20.21 -17.31 -3.46
C ALA A 181 18.76 -17.79 -3.67
N ALA A 182 18.04 -18.11 -2.58
CA ALA A 182 16.63 -18.53 -2.67
C ALA A 182 15.74 -17.40 -3.21
N VAL A 183 15.95 -16.16 -2.74
CA VAL A 183 15.20 -14.98 -3.19
C VAL A 183 15.47 -14.68 -4.66
N GLU A 184 16.73 -14.67 -5.07
CA GLU A 184 17.10 -14.40 -6.46
C GLU A 184 16.58 -15.48 -7.42
N ARG A 185 16.70 -16.77 -7.04
CA ARG A 185 16.20 -17.88 -7.85
C ARG A 185 14.67 -17.86 -7.95
N ALA A 186 13.98 -17.66 -6.83
CA ALA A 186 12.53 -17.52 -6.82
C ALA A 186 12.07 -16.35 -7.68
N LEU A 187 12.68 -15.17 -7.57
CA LEU A 187 12.31 -14.02 -8.40
C LEU A 187 12.59 -14.25 -9.88
N ARG A 188 13.73 -14.85 -10.22
CA ARG A 188 14.07 -15.19 -11.61
C ARG A 188 13.03 -16.13 -12.22
N ASN A 189 12.66 -17.19 -11.50
CA ASN A 189 11.69 -18.17 -11.98
C ASN A 189 10.27 -17.60 -12.02
N TYR A 190 9.89 -16.80 -11.02
CA TYR A 190 8.62 -16.06 -10.99
C TYR A 190 8.48 -15.14 -12.21
N LEU A 191 9.49 -14.32 -12.48
CA LEU A 191 9.50 -13.38 -13.60
C LEU A 191 9.59 -14.07 -14.95
N ALA A 192 10.33 -15.18 -15.05
CA ALA A 192 10.38 -16.00 -16.25
C ALA A 192 9.09 -16.81 -16.50
N ARG A 193 8.13 -16.81 -15.56
CA ARG A 193 6.94 -17.67 -15.53
C ARG A 193 7.26 -19.17 -15.49
N ASP A 194 8.42 -19.53 -14.96
CA ASP A 194 8.82 -20.92 -14.76
C ASP A 194 8.24 -21.46 -13.45
N GLY A 195 6.95 -21.83 -13.50
CA GLY A 195 6.25 -22.35 -12.34
C GLY A 195 6.78 -23.70 -11.85
N SER A 196 7.49 -24.45 -12.67
CA SER A 196 8.05 -25.75 -12.27
C SER A 196 9.30 -25.56 -11.43
N ASP A 197 10.24 -24.73 -11.89
CA ASP A 197 11.46 -24.44 -11.14
C ASP A 197 11.17 -23.54 -9.94
N LEU A 198 10.18 -22.65 -10.03
CA LEU A 198 9.77 -21.80 -8.91
C LEU A 198 9.35 -22.64 -7.68
N ARG A 199 8.63 -23.76 -7.88
CA ARG A 199 8.16 -24.62 -6.79
C ARG A 199 9.28 -25.12 -5.88
N ALA A 200 10.52 -25.20 -6.37
CA ALA A 200 11.67 -25.63 -5.55
C ALA A 200 12.06 -24.64 -4.45
N ASP A 201 11.66 -23.37 -4.59
CA ASP A 201 11.92 -22.27 -3.66
C ASP A 201 10.69 -21.85 -2.85
N LEU A 202 9.53 -22.45 -3.12
CA LEU A 202 8.29 -22.12 -2.43
C LEU A 202 8.07 -22.99 -1.19
N SER A 203 7.45 -22.40 -0.18
CA SER A 203 6.85 -23.18 0.90
C SER A 203 5.61 -23.92 0.40
N SER A 204 5.23 -24.98 1.10
CA SER A 204 4.05 -25.79 0.77
C SER A 204 2.72 -25.03 0.86
N ASP A 205 2.67 -23.95 1.65
CA ASP A 205 1.52 -23.06 1.79
C ASP A 205 1.55 -21.85 0.83
N ALA A 206 2.58 -21.72 -0.02
CA ALA A 206 2.71 -20.58 -0.91
C ALA A 206 1.61 -20.57 -1.99
N LYS A 207 0.90 -19.44 -2.10
CA LYS A 207 -0.07 -19.18 -3.18
C LYS A 207 0.42 -17.99 -3.99
N LEU A 208 0.84 -18.26 -5.22
CA LEU A 208 1.39 -17.25 -6.12
C LEU A 208 0.66 -17.28 -7.45
N VAL A 209 0.42 -16.09 -7.99
CA VAL A 209 -0.07 -15.88 -9.36
C VAL A 209 1.11 -15.38 -10.17
N LEU A 210 1.48 -16.11 -11.22
CA LEU A 210 2.57 -15.71 -12.12
C LEU A 210 2.19 -14.46 -12.90
N PRO A 211 3.16 -13.61 -13.29
CA PRO A 211 2.89 -12.45 -14.14
C PRO A 211 2.36 -12.89 -15.51
N ASP A 212 1.55 -12.03 -16.14
CA ASP A 212 0.97 -12.31 -17.46
C ASP A 212 2.02 -12.41 -18.57
N ARG A 213 3.13 -11.67 -18.41
CA ARG A 213 4.23 -11.61 -19.37
C ARG A 213 5.53 -12.05 -18.71
N ALA A 214 6.30 -12.86 -19.43
CA ALA A 214 7.61 -13.28 -18.99
C ALA A 214 8.60 -12.12 -19.08
N GLN A 215 9.47 -12.03 -18.09
CA GLN A 215 10.54 -11.05 -17.98
C GLN A 215 11.84 -11.75 -17.63
N ARG A 216 12.93 -11.36 -18.30
CA ARG A 216 14.28 -11.83 -17.99
C ARG A 216 14.92 -10.88 -16.98
N VAL A 217 15.37 -11.39 -15.85
CA VAL A 217 16.16 -10.63 -14.88
C VAL A 217 17.55 -10.37 -15.46
N LEU A 218 17.94 -9.09 -15.52
CA LEU A 218 19.25 -8.64 -16.00
C LEU A 218 20.23 -8.44 -14.82
N SER A 219 19.74 -7.85 -13.74
CA SER A 219 20.50 -7.64 -12.50
C SER A 219 19.55 -7.54 -11.30
N ALA A 220 20.06 -7.78 -10.11
CA ALA A 220 19.37 -7.60 -8.84
C ALA A 220 20.23 -6.75 -7.90
N ASP A 221 19.61 -5.80 -7.21
CA ASP A 221 20.22 -5.06 -6.11
C ASP A 221 20.32 -5.98 -4.87
N PRO A 222 21.18 -5.64 -3.88
CA PRO A 222 21.27 -6.39 -2.64
C PRO A 222 19.92 -6.60 -1.97
N VAL A 223 19.72 -7.81 -1.43
CA VAL A 223 18.51 -8.14 -0.68
C VAL A 223 18.58 -7.48 0.68
N ILE A 224 17.56 -6.73 1.06
CA ILE A 224 17.47 -6.04 2.36
C ILE A 224 16.34 -6.60 3.21
N TRP A 225 16.52 -6.62 4.53
CA TRP A 225 15.43 -6.93 5.45
C TRP A 225 14.44 -5.76 5.54
N VAL A 226 13.18 -6.02 5.20
CA VAL A 226 12.04 -5.13 5.48
C VAL A 226 11.45 -5.46 6.85
N ARG A 227 11.41 -6.75 7.20
CA ARG A 227 11.14 -7.25 8.54
C ARG A 227 12.08 -8.39 8.82
N LEU A 228 12.96 -8.21 9.81
CA LEU A 228 14.00 -9.17 10.15
C LEU A 228 13.42 -10.59 10.32
N GLY A 229 14.04 -11.56 9.64
CA GLY A 229 13.69 -12.98 9.71
C GLY A 229 12.41 -13.41 8.99
N SER A 230 11.65 -12.49 8.36
CA SER A 230 10.34 -12.83 7.79
C SER A 230 9.97 -12.11 6.49
N ARG A 231 10.55 -10.93 6.20
CA ARG A 231 10.27 -10.21 4.96
C ARG A 231 11.51 -9.50 4.44
N VAL A 232 11.80 -9.69 3.17
CA VAL A 232 12.92 -9.05 2.47
C VAL A 232 12.43 -8.24 1.28
N ALA A 233 13.24 -7.30 0.80
CA ALA A 233 13.03 -6.60 -0.45
C ALA A 233 14.28 -6.66 -1.32
N THR A 234 14.08 -6.61 -2.63
CA THR A 234 15.14 -6.35 -3.61
C THR A 234 14.53 -5.62 -4.81
N THR A 235 15.38 -4.86 -5.49
CA THR A 235 15.06 -4.20 -6.74
C THR A 235 15.75 -4.97 -7.87
N VAL A 236 15.02 -5.31 -8.91
CA VAL A 236 15.55 -6.03 -10.07
C VAL A 236 15.41 -5.18 -11.33
N ARG A 237 16.42 -5.24 -12.18
CA ARG A 237 16.31 -4.78 -13.56
C ARG A 237 15.91 -5.95 -14.43
N THR A 238 14.91 -5.75 -15.26
CA THR A 238 14.35 -6.79 -16.13
C THR A 238 14.30 -6.32 -17.57
N ALA A 239 14.18 -7.25 -18.51
CA ALA A 239 13.81 -6.99 -19.89
C ALA A 239 12.67 -7.92 -20.32
N ASP A 240 11.71 -7.42 -21.09
CA ASP A 240 10.71 -8.25 -21.75
C ASP A 240 11.21 -8.75 -23.12
N ARG A 241 10.33 -9.46 -23.84
CA ARG A 241 10.59 -10.02 -25.17
C ARG A 241 10.86 -8.95 -26.24
N ASP A 242 10.34 -7.75 -26.04
CA ASP A 242 10.44 -6.63 -26.98
C ASP A 242 11.67 -5.76 -26.64
N GLY A 243 12.46 -6.15 -25.63
CA GLY A 243 13.68 -5.48 -25.19
C GLY A 243 13.43 -4.31 -24.24
N VAL A 244 12.19 -4.08 -23.79
CA VAL A 244 11.86 -2.99 -22.87
C VAL A 244 12.45 -3.30 -21.49
N GLN A 245 13.30 -2.41 -21.00
CA GLN A 245 13.90 -2.54 -19.68
C GLN A 245 13.06 -1.86 -18.60
N MET A 246 12.85 -2.55 -17.48
CA MET A 246 12.12 -2.04 -16.32
C MET A 246 12.92 -2.28 -15.04
N THR A 247 12.79 -1.34 -14.09
CA THR A 247 13.32 -1.49 -12.72
C THR A 247 12.13 -1.72 -11.79
N LEU A 248 12.09 -2.86 -11.13
CA LEU A 248 10.95 -3.33 -10.35
C LEU A 248 11.40 -3.70 -8.93
N ARG A 249 10.67 -3.24 -7.91
CA ARG A 249 10.92 -3.62 -6.51
C ARG A 249 9.92 -4.68 -6.09
N TYR A 250 10.44 -5.74 -5.47
CA TYR A 250 9.64 -6.82 -4.91
C TYR A 250 9.89 -6.94 -3.41
N GLU A 251 8.83 -7.27 -2.68
CA GLU A 251 8.92 -7.72 -1.29
C GLU A 251 8.55 -9.19 -1.20
N LEU A 252 9.33 -9.98 -0.49
CA LEU A 252 9.13 -11.41 -0.37
C LEU A 252 8.96 -11.78 1.10
N ALA A 253 7.87 -12.49 1.39
CA ALA A 253 7.71 -13.16 2.67
C ALA A 253 8.53 -14.46 2.64
N VAL A 254 9.44 -14.62 3.61
CA VAL A 254 10.37 -15.74 3.67
C VAL A 254 10.19 -16.51 4.98
N THR A 255 10.47 -17.81 4.93
CA THR A 255 10.43 -18.69 6.10
C THR A 255 11.55 -19.71 6.03
N ARG A 256 11.96 -20.20 7.20
CA ARG A 256 12.95 -21.27 7.29
C ARG A 256 12.26 -22.56 7.68
N GLN A 257 12.31 -23.57 6.81
CA GLN A 257 11.73 -24.89 7.02
C GLN A 257 12.79 -25.96 6.76
N ALA A 258 12.95 -26.90 7.71
CA ALA A 258 13.95 -27.96 7.64
C ALA A 258 15.37 -27.47 7.25
N GLY A 259 15.78 -26.32 7.81
CA GLY A 259 17.09 -25.70 7.54
C GLY A 259 17.21 -24.90 6.24
N ARG A 260 16.22 -24.96 5.34
CA ARG A 260 16.20 -24.25 4.06
C ARG A 260 15.34 -22.99 4.13
N TRP A 261 15.76 -21.94 3.44
CA TRP A 261 14.95 -20.75 3.20
C TRP A 261 13.98 -20.99 2.05
N LEU A 262 12.72 -20.64 2.25
CA LEU A 262 11.64 -20.76 1.28
C LEU A 262 10.83 -19.46 1.22
N VAL A 263 10.27 -19.18 0.05
CA VAL A 263 9.39 -18.05 -0.22
C VAL A 263 7.95 -18.45 0.00
N ARG A 264 7.25 -17.69 0.84
CA ARG A 264 5.81 -17.87 1.11
C ARG A 264 4.95 -17.02 0.20
N ALA A 265 5.41 -15.82 -0.14
CA ALA A 265 4.69 -14.86 -0.97
C ALA A 265 5.66 -13.88 -1.64
N ILE A 266 5.25 -13.36 -2.80
CA ILE A 266 5.90 -12.28 -3.55
C ILE A 266 4.88 -11.16 -3.68
N HIS A 267 5.18 -10.00 -3.11
CA HIS A 267 4.34 -8.82 -3.09
C HIS A 267 4.73 -7.89 -4.22
N THR A 268 3.77 -7.54 -5.08
CA THR A 268 3.91 -6.64 -6.24
C THR A 268 3.59 -5.19 -5.92
N ASN A 269 3.10 -4.90 -4.71
CA ASN A 269 2.90 -3.56 -4.18
C ASN A 269 3.65 -3.45 -2.83
N PRO A 270 4.94 -3.06 -2.84
CA PRO A 270 5.74 -2.97 -1.62
C PRO A 270 5.19 -1.88 -0.69
N GLU A 271 5.13 -2.15 0.60
CA GLU A 271 4.71 -1.15 1.58
C GLU A 271 5.74 -0.01 1.62
N VAL A 272 5.29 1.24 1.44
CA VAL A 272 6.11 2.41 1.80
C VAL A 272 6.06 2.50 3.32
N GLN A 273 7.10 2.00 4.00
CA GLN A 273 7.31 2.24 5.43
C GLN A 273 7.98 3.60 5.65
#